data_AF-A0A7L9C0W6-F1
#
_entry.id   AF-A0A7L9C0W6-F1
#
_cell.length_a   1.000
_cell.length_b   1.000
_cell.length_c   1.000
_cell.angle_alpha   90.00
_cell.angle_beta   90.00
_cell.angle_gamma   90.00
#
_symmetry.space_group_name_H-M   'P 1'
#
loop_
_entity.id
_entity.type
_entity.pdbx_description
1 polymer ?
#
loop_
_entity_poly.entity_id
_entity_poly.type
_entity_poly.pdbx_seq_one_letter_code
_entity_poly.pdbx_strand_id
1 'polypeptide(L)'
;MQSKSGFPFGCAGTILLALALQTTHANEVVVRNDSFDPPGNVNVQAGFVANERAAAWLTSPCGGNIVAVQILWRSVSGTTGQSLEENITIHADGTFPTPGPVLLTLEGPVMTDNAINEFRYIDEQQTIPISIPVTNGQRFVVSFQFANNPSPTNGPSVCTDVGSGCQPQKNGIFAIPPSAWFNSCFLGVSGDFIIRAVVDCTDTPGACCVPNGNCVPNLTLSQCQQQGGLWKGPNSTCTTSACNQACCFQPSGCVDLSLSNCNGAGGFPQGLGTTCATTICFPDGACCRPDGVCVDGTSPSECENLGGIWQGNNSLCQNVSCPQPNAACCLANNFCLFITQAECGQIPNASWKGYPTDCSDGNGDSIADACQNLCAGVLKGDMNFDTLRNGGDISGYVEEWLNPSAPGSPSACAADFDGNNTLSSSDLTAFVNCLLTGSCVN
;
A
#
# COMPACT_ATOMS: atom_id res chain seq x y z
N MET A 1 15.95 11.59 -91.95
CA MET A 1 14.81 12.07 -91.15
C MET A 1 14.87 11.38 -89.80
N GLN A 2 15.03 12.17 -88.74
CA GLN A 2 14.93 11.86 -87.29
C GLN A 2 15.24 10.44 -86.79
N SER A 3 16.34 10.27 -86.06
CA SER A 3 16.33 10.11 -84.58
C SER A 3 17.74 9.83 -84.04
N LYS A 4 17.98 10.33 -82.83
CA LYS A 4 19.26 10.41 -82.12
C LYS A 4 19.65 9.11 -81.42
N SER A 5 20.97 8.96 -81.29
CA SER A 5 21.79 8.08 -80.45
C SER A 5 21.38 7.90 -78.98
N GLY A 6 21.61 6.70 -78.42
CA GLY A 6 21.74 6.47 -76.97
C GLY A 6 21.94 4.99 -76.60
N PHE A 7 23.14 4.64 -76.11
CA PHE A 7 23.52 3.33 -75.56
C PHE A 7 22.76 3.03 -74.23
N PRO A 8 22.54 1.74 -73.88
CA PRO A 8 21.88 1.39 -72.63
C PRO A 8 22.88 1.45 -71.46
N PHE A 9 22.58 2.24 -70.44
CA PHE A 9 23.21 2.16 -69.12
C PHE A 9 22.59 1.00 -68.34
N GLY A 10 23.35 -0.06 -68.09
CA GLY A 10 23.03 -1.06 -67.08
C GLY A 10 23.12 -0.43 -65.69
N CYS A 11 21.99 -0.29 -65.02
CA CYS A 11 21.91 0.23 -63.67
C CYS A 11 22.35 -0.85 -62.67
N ALA A 12 23.25 -0.47 -61.77
CA ALA A 12 23.82 -1.31 -60.74
C ALA A 12 22.73 -1.93 -59.86
N GLY A 13 22.83 -3.24 -59.63
CA GLY A 13 21.98 -3.95 -58.68
C GLY A 13 22.27 -3.50 -57.26
N THR A 14 21.39 -2.69 -56.69
CA THR A 14 21.26 -2.52 -55.25
C THR A 14 20.50 -3.72 -54.72
N ILE A 15 21.22 -4.74 -54.26
CA ILE A 15 20.69 -5.73 -53.34
C ILE A 15 20.45 -4.98 -52.03
N LEU A 16 19.22 -4.47 -51.83
CA LEU A 16 18.76 -4.14 -50.49
C LEU A 16 18.61 -5.47 -49.76
N LEU A 17 19.64 -5.83 -49.00
CA LEU A 17 19.56 -6.85 -47.99
C LEU A 17 18.60 -6.33 -46.92
N ALA A 18 17.32 -6.69 -47.02
CA ALA A 18 16.35 -6.45 -45.98
C ALA A 18 16.85 -7.20 -44.74
N LEU A 19 17.46 -6.44 -43.82
CA LEU A 19 17.75 -6.91 -42.48
C LEU A 19 16.38 -7.09 -41.82
N ALA A 20 15.82 -8.31 -41.95
CA ALA A 20 14.75 -8.73 -41.08
C ALA A 20 15.33 -8.68 -39.66
N LEU A 21 14.96 -7.65 -38.89
CA LEU A 21 15.01 -7.72 -37.45
C LEU A 21 14.07 -8.86 -37.07
N GLN A 22 14.59 -10.09 -37.06
CA GLN A 22 14.02 -11.17 -36.29
C GLN A 22 14.23 -10.77 -34.83
N THR A 23 13.27 -10.03 -34.29
CA THR A 23 13.08 -10.01 -32.85
C THR A 23 12.84 -11.46 -32.45
N THR A 24 13.83 -12.04 -31.80
CA THR A 24 13.71 -13.34 -31.16
C THR A 24 12.68 -13.21 -30.05
N HIS A 25 11.39 -13.38 -30.37
CA HIS A 25 10.28 -13.41 -29.41
C HIS A 25 10.34 -14.72 -28.64
N ALA A 26 11.28 -14.80 -27.70
CA ALA A 26 11.39 -15.95 -26.82
C ALA A 26 10.26 -15.90 -25.80
N ASN A 27 9.23 -16.72 -26.04
CA ASN A 27 8.17 -17.18 -25.11
C ASN A 27 6.71 -16.67 -25.37
N GLU A 28 6.30 -16.52 -26.64
CA GLU A 28 4.87 -16.39 -26.97
C GLU A 28 4.10 -17.70 -26.70
N VAL A 29 2.99 -17.61 -25.97
CA VAL A 29 2.09 -18.73 -25.66
C VAL A 29 0.69 -18.46 -26.20
N VAL A 30 0.15 -19.40 -26.98
CA VAL A 30 -1.24 -19.37 -27.42
C VAL A 30 -2.14 -19.75 -26.24
N VAL A 31 -2.92 -18.78 -25.78
CA VAL A 31 -3.91 -18.93 -24.72
C VAL A 31 -5.24 -19.32 -25.34
N ARG A 32 -5.70 -20.54 -25.05
CA ARG A 32 -6.93 -21.13 -25.58
C ARG A 32 -7.69 -21.88 -24.49
N ASN A 33 -9.00 -21.99 -24.64
CA ASN A 33 -9.87 -22.85 -23.83
C ASN A 33 -10.45 -24.02 -24.63
N ASP A 34 -10.22 -24.04 -25.94
CA ASP A 34 -10.62 -25.10 -26.87
C ASP A 34 -9.51 -26.17 -27.03
N SER A 35 -9.90 -27.33 -27.56
CA SER A 35 -9.03 -28.49 -27.82
C SER A 35 -8.68 -28.69 -29.30
N PHE A 36 -8.96 -27.73 -30.18
CA PHE A 36 -8.72 -27.85 -31.61
C PHE A 36 -7.22 -27.73 -31.95
N ASP A 37 -6.69 -28.70 -32.69
CA ASP A 37 -5.39 -28.63 -33.34
C ASP A 37 -5.54 -28.97 -34.84
N PRO A 38 -5.03 -28.14 -35.76
CA PRO A 38 -5.13 -28.42 -37.19
C PRO A 38 -4.15 -29.54 -37.64
N PRO A 39 -4.57 -30.47 -38.52
CA PRO A 39 -5.92 -30.61 -39.07
C PRO A 39 -6.87 -31.27 -38.06
N GLY A 40 -8.02 -30.66 -37.81
CA GLY A 40 -9.03 -31.14 -36.88
C GLY A 40 -10.46 -30.85 -37.34
N ASN A 41 -11.43 -31.52 -36.73
CA ASN A 41 -12.85 -31.25 -36.96
C ASN A 41 -13.33 -30.12 -36.05
N VAL A 42 -14.25 -29.31 -36.57
CA VAL A 42 -14.87 -28.19 -35.85
C VAL A 42 -16.33 -28.09 -36.24
N ASN A 43 -17.14 -27.46 -35.39
CA ASN A 43 -18.51 -27.10 -35.71
C ASN A 43 -18.56 -25.60 -36.07
N VAL A 44 -18.94 -25.28 -37.30
CA VAL A 44 -19.24 -23.90 -37.71
C VAL A 44 -20.53 -23.46 -37.03
N GLN A 45 -20.50 -22.37 -36.26
CA GLN A 45 -21.66 -21.90 -35.50
C GLN A 45 -22.55 -21.01 -36.36
N ALA A 46 -23.77 -21.46 -36.62
CA ALA A 46 -24.79 -20.69 -37.34
C ALA A 46 -25.71 -19.93 -36.36
N GLY A 47 -26.53 -19.03 -36.91
CA GLY A 47 -27.60 -18.37 -36.16
C GLY A 47 -27.24 -17.02 -35.55
N PHE A 48 -26.00 -16.56 -35.70
CA PHE A 48 -25.63 -15.19 -35.37
C PHE A 48 -26.30 -14.19 -36.33
N VAL A 49 -26.60 -12.99 -35.84
CA VAL A 49 -27.01 -11.85 -36.68
C VAL A 49 -26.05 -10.67 -36.49
N ALA A 50 -26.24 -9.63 -37.31
CA ALA A 50 -25.44 -8.41 -37.20
C ALA A 50 -25.49 -7.85 -35.75
N ASN A 51 -24.32 -7.45 -35.25
CA ASN A 51 -24.06 -6.94 -33.90
C ASN A 51 -24.10 -7.96 -32.75
N GLU A 52 -24.45 -9.22 -33.00
CA GLU A 52 -24.22 -10.25 -32.00
C GLU A 52 -22.74 -10.54 -31.83
N ARG A 53 -22.38 -11.15 -30.70
CA ARG A 53 -20.98 -11.41 -30.36
C ARG A 53 -20.78 -12.84 -29.88
N ALA A 54 -19.69 -13.45 -30.30
CA ALA A 54 -19.14 -14.64 -29.68
C ALA A 54 -17.94 -14.24 -28.81
N ALA A 55 -17.79 -14.83 -27.63
CA ALA A 55 -16.70 -14.50 -26.73
C ALA A 55 -16.12 -15.70 -26.01
N ALA A 56 -14.80 -15.67 -25.79
CA ALA A 56 -14.06 -16.66 -25.02
C ALA A 56 -13.43 -16.01 -23.79
N TRP A 57 -13.63 -16.63 -22.62
CA TRP A 57 -12.92 -16.31 -21.38
C TRP A 57 -11.63 -17.11 -21.33
N LEU A 58 -10.51 -16.39 -21.34
CA LEU A 58 -9.16 -16.92 -21.40
C LEU A 58 -8.44 -16.59 -20.10
N THR A 59 -7.46 -17.41 -19.72
CA THR A 59 -6.67 -17.22 -18.50
C THR A 59 -5.20 -17.19 -18.89
N SER A 60 -4.51 -16.09 -18.60
CA SER A 60 -3.09 -15.95 -18.93
C SER A 60 -2.27 -16.98 -18.15
N PRO A 61 -1.41 -17.78 -18.80
CA PRO A 61 -0.57 -18.77 -18.12
C PRO A 61 0.67 -18.14 -17.46
N CYS A 62 0.90 -16.85 -17.68
CA CYS A 62 2.10 -16.11 -17.29
C CYS A 62 1.79 -14.61 -17.19
N GLY A 63 2.65 -13.87 -16.51
CA GLY A 63 2.78 -12.42 -16.65
C GLY A 63 3.50 -12.06 -17.95
N GLY A 64 3.05 -10.98 -18.59
CA GLY A 64 3.46 -10.62 -19.94
C GLY A 64 2.55 -9.59 -20.57
N ASN A 65 2.52 -9.59 -21.90
CA ASN A 65 1.56 -8.80 -22.67
C ASN A 65 0.76 -9.69 -23.62
N ILE A 66 -0.55 -9.44 -23.75
CA ILE A 66 -1.30 -9.94 -24.91
C ILE A 66 -0.75 -9.21 -26.14
N VAL A 67 -0.33 -9.96 -27.14
CA VAL A 67 0.31 -9.47 -28.38
C VAL A 67 -0.43 -9.87 -29.65
N ALA A 68 -1.37 -10.82 -29.56
CA ALA A 68 -2.22 -11.18 -30.69
C ALA A 68 -3.58 -11.74 -30.25
N VAL A 69 -4.54 -11.72 -31.17
CA VAL A 69 -5.80 -12.48 -31.10
C VAL A 69 -5.88 -13.43 -32.29
N GLN A 70 -6.35 -14.65 -32.06
CA GLN A 70 -6.54 -15.66 -33.10
C GLN A 70 -8.00 -16.12 -33.12
N ILE A 71 -8.65 -16.12 -34.28
CA ILE A 71 -10.03 -16.59 -34.43
C ILE A 71 -10.10 -17.57 -35.60
N LEU A 72 -10.59 -18.78 -35.34
CA LEU A 72 -10.89 -19.71 -36.42
C LEU A 72 -12.21 -19.33 -37.09
N TRP A 73 -12.13 -19.07 -38.39
CA TRP A 73 -13.24 -18.66 -39.23
C TRP A 73 -13.40 -19.64 -40.38
N ARG A 74 -14.55 -20.32 -40.46
CA ARG A 74 -14.80 -21.31 -41.49
C ARG A 74 -16.23 -21.29 -41.97
N SER A 75 -16.42 -21.53 -43.26
CA SER A 75 -17.67 -21.94 -43.87
C SER A 75 -17.74 -23.47 -43.99
N VAL A 76 -18.92 -23.97 -44.34
CA VAL A 76 -19.11 -25.40 -44.67
C VAL A 76 -18.32 -25.80 -45.91
N SER A 77 -18.16 -24.90 -46.90
CA SER A 77 -17.41 -25.19 -48.14
C SER A 77 -15.90 -24.92 -48.02
N GLY A 78 -15.49 -24.04 -47.11
CA GLY A 78 -14.11 -23.57 -46.94
C GLY A 78 -13.61 -22.68 -48.09
N THR A 79 -14.51 -22.14 -48.92
CA THR A 79 -14.17 -21.36 -50.13
C THR A 79 -14.98 -20.08 -50.32
N THR A 80 -15.57 -19.50 -49.26
CA THR A 80 -16.50 -18.35 -49.39
C THR A 80 -15.84 -17.00 -49.64
N GLY A 81 -14.50 -16.93 -49.66
CA GLY A 81 -13.76 -15.67 -49.76
C GLY A 81 -13.65 -14.95 -48.41
N GLN A 82 -13.08 -13.75 -48.41
CA GLN A 82 -12.91 -12.93 -47.21
C GLN A 82 -14.19 -12.17 -46.84
N SER A 83 -14.44 -11.98 -45.54
CA SER A 83 -15.48 -11.09 -45.02
C SER A 83 -14.89 -9.99 -44.15
N LEU A 84 -15.53 -8.82 -44.15
CA LEU A 84 -15.22 -7.72 -43.23
C LEU A 84 -16.25 -7.74 -42.10
N GLU A 85 -15.76 -7.73 -40.86
CA GLU A 85 -16.57 -7.87 -39.66
C GLU A 85 -16.42 -6.63 -38.77
N GLU A 86 -17.23 -6.49 -37.73
CA GLU A 86 -17.38 -5.20 -37.05
C GLU A 86 -16.15 -4.88 -36.19
N ASN A 87 -15.86 -5.74 -35.22
CA ASN A 87 -14.71 -5.57 -34.34
C ASN A 87 -14.32 -6.87 -33.60
N ILE A 88 -13.09 -6.87 -33.09
CA ILE A 88 -12.63 -7.74 -32.02
C ILE A 88 -12.36 -6.87 -30.81
N THR A 89 -12.95 -7.19 -29.66
CA THR A 89 -12.75 -6.45 -28.42
C THR A 89 -12.09 -7.34 -27.36
N ILE A 90 -11.02 -6.85 -26.74
CA ILE A 90 -10.38 -7.46 -25.57
C ILE A 90 -10.90 -6.72 -24.33
N HIS A 91 -11.44 -7.47 -23.38
CA HIS A 91 -11.96 -6.95 -22.12
C HIS A 91 -11.16 -7.47 -20.93
N ALA A 92 -11.15 -6.69 -19.84
CA ALA A 92 -10.76 -7.18 -18.54
C ALA A 92 -11.73 -8.29 -18.08
N ASP A 93 -11.37 -8.99 -17.00
CA ASP A 93 -12.29 -9.95 -16.39
C ASP A 93 -13.61 -9.27 -15.98
N GLY A 94 -14.69 -10.04 -16.05
CA GLY A 94 -16.01 -9.63 -15.59
C GLY A 94 -16.73 -10.78 -14.91
N THR A 95 -17.98 -10.54 -14.51
CA THR A 95 -18.84 -11.58 -13.94
C THR A 95 -19.45 -12.38 -15.08
N PHE A 96 -18.91 -13.56 -15.38
CA PHE A 96 -19.43 -14.45 -16.43
C PHE A 96 -20.96 -14.61 -16.32
N PRO A 97 -21.73 -14.45 -17.43
CA PRO A 97 -21.27 -14.31 -18.81
C PRO A 97 -21.01 -12.86 -19.28
N THR A 98 -21.02 -11.87 -18.39
CA THR A 98 -20.81 -10.46 -18.75
C THR A 98 -19.32 -10.09 -18.69
N PRO A 99 -18.68 -9.66 -19.80
CA PRO A 99 -17.30 -9.19 -19.80
C PRO A 99 -17.11 -7.93 -18.95
N GLY A 100 -15.87 -7.68 -18.53
CA GLY A 100 -15.49 -6.47 -17.82
C GLY A 100 -15.31 -5.25 -18.76
N PRO A 101 -14.70 -4.17 -18.24
CA PRO A 101 -14.33 -3.01 -19.03
C PRO A 101 -13.51 -3.38 -20.26
N VAL A 102 -13.70 -2.62 -21.35
CA VAL A 102 -12.91 -2.76 -22.59
C VAL A 102 -11.47 -2.33 -22.32
N LEU A 103 -10.52 -3.16 -22.72
CA LEU A 103 -9.08 -2.86 -22.70
C LEU A 103 -8.59 -2.38 -24.06
N LEU A 104 -9.11 -2.98 -25.14
CA LEU A 104 -8.75 -2.66 -26.51
C LEU A 104 -9.84 -3.10 -27.50
N THR A 105 -10.01 -2.35 -28.58
CA THR A 105 -10.86 -2.71 -29.71
C THR A 105 -10.04 -2.69 -30.99
N LEU A 106 -10.16 -3.74 -31.81
CA LEU A 106 -9.67 -3.83 -33.18
C LEU A 106 -10.88 -3.66 -34.09
N GLU A 107 -10.94 -2.59 -34.86
CA GLU A 107 -12.05 -2.31 -35.78
C GLU A 107 -11.83 -2.98 -37.14
N GLY A 108 -12.91 -3.39 -37.79
CA GLY A 108 -12.87 -3.88 -39.17
C GLY A 108 -11.99 -5.11 -39.43
N PRO A 109 -11.99 -6.17 -38.60
CA PRO A 109 -11.19 -7.36 -38.89
C PRO A 109 -11.61 -8.00 -40.21
N VAL A 110 -10.64 -8.20 -41.12
CA VAL A 110 -10.83 -8.97 -42.35
C VAL A 110 -10.62 -10.45 -42.04
N MET A 111 -11.68 -11.23 -42.17
CA MET A 111 -11.70 -12.65 -41.89
C MET A 111 -11.51 -13.47 -43.17
N THR A 112 -10.48 -14.31 -43.20
CA THR A 112 -10.22 -15.25 -44.27
C THR A 112 -10.85 -16.60 -43.94
N ASP A 113 -11.67 -17.12 -44.85
CA ASP A 113 -12.29 -18.44 -44.71
C ASP A 113 -11.24 -19.56 -44.66
N ASN A 114 -11.56 -20.63 -43.93
CA ASN A 114 -10.73 -21.80 -43.72
C ASN A 114 -9.36 -21.50 -43.09
N ALA A 115 -9.29 -20.48 -42.24
CA ALA A 115 -8.05 -20.05 -41.59
C ALA A 115 -8.24 -19.70 -40.09
N ILE A 116 -7.16 -19.87 -39.32
CA ILE A 116 -7.00 -19.18 -38.03
C ILE A 116 -6.48 -17.78 -38.36
N ASN A 117 -7.36 -16.79 -38.24
CA ASN A 117 -7.02 -15.40 -38.52
C ASN A 117 -6.33 -14.80 -37.30
N GLU A 118 -5.08 -14.38 -37.46
CA GLU A 118 -4.26 -13.78 -36.40
C GLU A 118 -4.14 -12.27 -36.60
N PHE A 119 -4.49 -11.52 -35.55
CA PHE A 119 -4.43 -10.06 -35.51
C PHE A 119 -3.41 -9.62 -34.47
N ARG A 120 -2.39 -8.86 -34.90
CA ARG A 120 -1.27 -8.39 -34.06
C ARG A 120 -1.18 -6.87 -33.90
N TYR A 121 -1.97 -6.12 -34.66
CA TYR A 121 -1.86 -4.67 -34.74
C TYR A 121 -3.23 -4.02 -34.59
N ILE A 122 -3.26 -2.83 -34.00
CA ILE A 122 -4.50 -2.06 -33.76
C ILE A 122 -4.86 -1.16 -34.94
N ASP A 123 -3.92 -0.96 -35.86
CA ASP A 123 -4.07 -0.13 -37.05
C ASP A 123 -3.97 -0.98 -38.32
N GLU A 124 -4.65 -0.54 -39.38
CA GLU A 124 -4.66 -1.22 -40.68
C GLU A 124 -3.28 -1.22 -41.36
N GLN A 125 -2.41 -0.27 -40.99
CA GLN A 125 -1.06 -0.16 -41.53
C GLN A 125 -0.06 -1.10 -40.83
N GLN A 126 -0.50 -1.88 -39.84
CA GLN A 126 0.32 -2.83 -39.09
C GLN A 126 1.54 -2.17 -38.41
N THR A 127 1.36 -0.97 -37.85
CA THR A 127 2.44 -0.20 -37.23
C THR A 127 2.37 -0.14 -35.71
N ILE A 128 1.17 -0.28 -35.13
CA ILE A 128 0.96 -0.21 -33.69
C ILE A 128 0.59 -1.61 -33.20
N PRO A 129 1.53 -2.34 -32.56
CA PRO A 129 1.26 -3.69 -32.08
C PRO A 129 0.28 -3.68 -30.91
N ILE A 130 -0.47 -4.76 -30.78
CA ILE A 130 -1.24 -5.05 -29.57
C ILE A 130 -0.25 -5.25 -28.42
N SER A 131 -0.48 -4.57 -27.30
CA SER A 131 0.34 -4.72 -26.09
C SER A 131 -0.51 -4.41 -24.86
N ILE A 132 -1.14 -5.44 -24.30
CA ILE A 132 -1.99 -5.32 -23.11
C ILE A 132 -1.33 -6.09 -21.95
N PRO A 133 -0.94 -5.43 -20.85
CA PRO A 133 -0.28 -6.10 -19.74
C PRO A 133 -1.23 -7.08 -19.04
N VAL A 134 -0.72 -8.27 -18.75
CA VAL A 134 -1.42 -9.33 -18.00
C VAL A 134 -0.50 -9.95 -16.95
N THR A 135 -1.09 -10.50 -15.90
CA THR A 135 -0.41 -11.25 -14.84
C THR A 135 -0.74 -12.74 -14.93
N ASN A 136 0.10 -13.60 -14.35
CA ASN A 136 -0.15 -15.04 -14.30
C ASN A 136 -1.48 -15.34 -13.59
N GLY A 137 -2.35 -16.14 -14.22
CA GLY A 137 -3.67 -16.48 -13.72
C GLY A 137 -4.73 -15.40 -13.97
N GLN A 138 -4.37 -14.26 -14.55
CA GLN A 138 -5.34 -13.21 -14.88
C GLN A 138 -6.30 -13.71 -15.96
N ARG A 139 -7.60 -13.63 -15.66
CA ARG A 139 -8.65 -13.91 -16.64
C ARG A 139 -8.94 -12.64 -17.46
N PHE A 140 -9.24 -12.81 -18.73
CA PHE A 140 -9.64 -11.76 -19.65
C PHE A 140 -10.59 -12.35 -20.70
N VAL A 141 -11.23 -11.50 -21.49
CA VAL A 141 -12.22 -11.92 -22.48
C VAL A 141 -11.85 -11.39 -23.85
N VAL A 142 -11.94 -12.24 -24.86
CA VAL A 142 -11.88 -11.82 -26.26
C VAL A 142 -13.26 -12.03 -26.85
N SER A 143 -13.87 -10.96 -27.35
CA SER A 143 -15.16 -11.03 -28.05
C SER A 143 -15.02 -10.59 -29.50
N PHE A 144 -15.74 -11.27 -30.38
CA PHE A 144 -15.83 -10.98 -31.81
C PHE A 144 -17.26 -10.55 -32.14
N GLN A 145 -17.41 -9.39 -32.79
CA GLN A 145 -18.70 -8.85 -33.20
C GLN A 145 -18.90 -9.00 -34.70
N PHE A 146 -20.04 -9.57 -35.08
CA PHE A 146 -20.44 -9.76 -36.48
C PHE A 146 -20.91 -8.43 -37.09
N ALA A 147 -20.40 -8.08 -38.28
CA ALA A 147 -20.96 -6.94 -39.04
C ALA A 147 -22.24 -7.34 -39.77
N ASN A 148 -22.29 -8.57 -40.27
CA ASN A 148 -23.40 -9.07 -41.08
C ASN A 148 -23.88 -10.42 -40.56
N ASN A 149 -25.10 -10.82 -40.93
CA ASN A 149 -25.63 -12.14 -40.62
C ASN A 149 -24.83 -13.21 -41.41
N PRO A 150 -24.07 -14.11 -40.75
CA PRO A 150 -23.46 -15.23 -41.43
C PRO A 150 -24.57 -16.12 -42.03
N SER A 151 -24.59 -16.21 -43.36
CA SER A 151 -25.62 -16.98 -44.09
C SER A 151 -25.81 -18.38 -43.47
N PRO A 152 -27.04 -18.72 -43.04
CA PRO A 152 -27.29 -19.89 -42.19
C PRO A 152 -27.01 -21.24 -42.84
N THR A 153 -26.78 -21.27 -44.16
CA THR A 153 -26.55 -22.50 -44.92
C THR A 153 -25.15 -22.59 -45.54
N ASN A 154 -24.44 -21.48 -45.74
CA ASN A 154 -23.18 -21.46 -46.50
C ASN A 154 -22.17 -20.40 -46.05
N GLY A 155 -22.51 -19.48 -45.14
CA GLY A 155 -21.62 -18.38 -44.75
C GLY A 155 -20.51 -18.85 -43.80
N PRO A 156 -19.32 -18.24 -43.85
CA PRO A 156 -18.31 -18.49 -42.85
C PRO A 156 -18.72 -17.88 -41.51
N SER A 157 -18.32 -18.52 -40.41
CA SER A 157 -18.64 -18.08 -39.06
C SER A 157 -17.55 -18.53 -38.08
N VAL A 158 -17.67 -18.08 -36.82
CA VAL A 158 -16.87 -18.59 -35.71
C VAL A 158 -17.09 -20.09 -35.54
N CYS A 159 -16.03 -20.78 -35.16
CA CYS A 159 -16.05 -22.23 -34.98
C CYS A 159 -15.96 -22.61 -33.50
N THR A 160 -16.52 -23.77 -33.16
CA THR A 160 -16.24 -24.45 -31.90
C THR A 160 -15.54 -25.77 -32.15
N ASP A 161 -14.73 -26.21 -31.19
CA ASP A 161 -14.02 -27.47 -31.28
C ASP A 161 -14.94 -28.69 -31.11
N VAL A 162 -14.39 -29.88 -31.39
CA VAL A 162 -15.09 -31.15 -31.24
C VAL A 162 -14.24 -32.03 -30.33
N GLY A 163 -14.74 -32.38 -29.14
CA GLY A 163 -14.13 -33.42 -28.30
C GLY A 163 -14.08 -33.11 -26.80
N SER A 164 -13.77 -31.88 -26.40
CA SER A 164 -13.73 -31.46 -24.98
C SER A 164 -15.12 -31.20 -24.39
N GLY A 165 -16.09 -30.87 -25.26
CA GLY A 165 -17.39 -30.34 -24.84
C GLY A 165 -17.29 -28.87 -24.40
N CYS A 166 -18.41 -28.15 -24.40
CA CYS A 166 -18.45 -26.75 -23.99
C CYS A 166 -18.11 -26.59 -22.49
N GLN A 167 -16.97 -25.99 -22.18
CA GLN A 167 -16.50 -25.85 -20.81
C GLN A 167 -17.31 -24.81 -20.03
N PRO A 168 -17.63 -25.08 -18.75
CA PRO A 168 -18.38 -24.15 -17.91
C PRO A 168 -17.68 -22.79 -17.78
N GLN A 169 -18.44 -21.70 -17.91
CA GLN A 169 -17.97 -20.33 -17.72
C GLN A 169 -16.84 -19.88 -18.68
N LYS A 170 -16.75 -20.49 -19.86
CA LYS A 170 -15.70 -20.20 -20.84
C LYS A 170 -16.19 -19.55 -22.13
N ASN A 171 -17.46 -19.73 -22.48
CA ASN A 171 -17.98 -19.36 -23.79
C ASN A 171 -19.26 -18.51 -23.66
N GLY A 172 -19.22 -17.26 -24.10
CA GLY A 172 -20.34 -16.34 -24.05
C GLY A 172 -20.88 -15.99 -25.45
N ILE A 173 -22.18 -15.74 -25.52
CA ILE A 173 -22.84 -15.12 -26.67
C ILE A 173 -23.56 -13.87 -26.22
N PHE A 174 -23.36 -12.74 -26.91
CA PHE A 174 -24.21 -11.57 -26.79
C PHE A 174 -25.32 -11.67 -27.84
N ALA A 175 -26.55 -11.88 -27.39
CA ALA A 175 -27.71 -12.10 -28.27
C ALA A 175 -28.58 -10.85 -28.38
N ILE A 176 -29.11 -10.60 -29.58
CA ILE A 176 -29.99 -9.47 -29.89
C ILE A 176 -31.25 -9.98 -30.61
N PRO A 177 -32.46 -9.87 -30.02
CA PRO A 177 -32.78 -9.46 -28.63
C PRO A 177 -32.38 -10.55 -27.61
N PRO A 178 -32.22 -10.23 -26.30
CA PRO A 178 -32.57 -9.00 -25.59
C PRO A 178 -31.41 -8.00 -25.38
N SER A 179 -30.32 -8.09 -26.14
CA SER A 179 -29.09 -7.31 -25.92
C SER A 179 -28.42 -7.67 -24.59
N ALA A 180 -28.24 -8.97 -24.36
CA ALA A 180 -27.64 -9.50 -23.13
C ALA A 180 -26.65 -10.64 -23.43
N TRP A 181 -25.73 -10.85 -22.49
CA TRP A 181 -24.79 -11.95 -22.51
C TRP A 181 -25.39 -13.23 -21.93
N PHE A 182 -25.17 -14.35 -22.62
CA PHE A 182 -25.59 -15.68 -22.21
C PHE A 182 -24.41 -16.64 -22.21
N ASN A 183 -24.49 -17.66 -21.35
CA ASN A 183 -23.63 -18.82 -21.45
C ASN A 183 -24.01 -19.63 -22.70
N SER A 184 -23.12 -19.67 -23.69
CA SER A 184 -23.37 -20.37 -24.95
C SER A 184 -23.59 -21.87 -24.78
N CYS A 185 -22.99 -22.50 -23.75
CA CYS A 185 -23.21 -23.91 -23.46
C CYS A 185 -24.68 -24.20 -23.12
N PHE A 186 -25.37 -23.26 -22.46
CA PHE A 186 -26.81 -23.39 -22.16
C PHE A 186 -27.70 -23.11 -23.37
N LEU A 187 -27.16 -22.48 -24.41
CA LEU A 187 -27.85 -22.24 -25.68
C LEU A 187 -27.64 -23.39 -26.68
N GLY A 188 -27.01 -24.48 -26.27
CA GLY A 188 -26.82 -25.67 -27.10
C GLY A 188 -25.52 -25.69 -27.93
N VAL A 189 -24.62 -24.73 -27.73
CA VAL A 189 -23.26 -24.82 -28.28
C VAL A 189 -22.54 -25.97 -27.59
N SER A 190 -22.01 -26.90 -28.39
CA SER A 190 -21.49 -28.18 -27.90
C SER A 190 -19.99 -28.20 -27.64
N GLY A 191 -19.23 -27.22 -28.13
CA GLY A 191 -17.79 -27.06 -27.91
C GLY A 191 -17.42 -25.65 -27.44
N ASP A 192 -16.13 -25.42 -27.24
CA ASP A 192 -15.55 -24.13 -26.90
C ASP A 192 -15.28 -23.31 -28.16
N PHE A 193 -15.53 -22.00 -28.12
CA PHE A 193 -15.19 -21.13 -29.24
C PHE A 193 -13.68 -21.14 -29.47
N ILE A 194 -13.28 -21.32 -30.73
CA ILE A 194 -11.87 -21.26 -31.15
C ILE A 194 -11.51 -19.78 -31.36
N ILE A 195 -11.60 -19.03 -30.27
CA ILE A 195 -11.20 -17.62 -30.10
C ILE A 195 -10.12 -17.63 -29.04
N ARG A 196 -8.90 -17.27 -29.43
CA ARG A 196 -7.68 -17.40 -28.64
C ARG A 196 -6.95 -16.07 -28.58
N ALA A 197 -6.00 -15.98 -27.67
CA ALA A 197 -5.05 -14.87 -27.60
C ALA A 197 -3.62 -15.41 -27.62
N VAL A 198 -2.66 -14.56 -27.94
CA VAL A 198 -1.23 -14.87 -27.80
C VAL A 198 -0.67 -13.94 -26.74
N VAL A 199 -0.03 -14.51 -25.73
CA VAL A 199 0.64 -13.77 -24.66
C VAL A 199 2.14 -13.94 -24.81
N ASP A 200 2.86 -12.83 -24.95
CA ASP A 200 4.31 -12.80 -24.83
C ASP A 200 4.67 -12.86 -23.35
N CYS A 201 5.05 -14.05 -22.88
CA CYS A 201 5.35 -14.31 -21.48
C CYS A 201 6.70 -13.71 -21.10
N THR A 202 6.68 -12.63 -20.33
CA THR A 202 7.89 -11.98 -19.80
C THR A 202 8.25 -12.41 -18.38
N ASP A 203 7.43 -13.28 -17.75
CA ASP A 203 7.72 -13.95 -16.48
C ASP A 203 8.96 -14.86 -16.60
N THR A 204 10.14 -14.24 -16.65
CA THR A 204 11.42 -14.95 -16.66
C THR A 204 11.65 -15.51 -15.26
N PRO A 205 11.80 -16.84 -15.09
CA PRO A 205 12.06 -17.41 -13.78
C PRO A 205 13.34 -16.84 -13.16
N GLY A 206 13.36 -16.81 -11.83
CA GLY A 206 14.49 -16.33 -11.04
C GLY A 206 14.57 -17.02 -9.68
N ALA A 207 15.56 -16.64 -8.89
CA ALA A 207 15.70 -17.08 -7.51
C ALA A 207 14.66 -16.40 -6.61
N CYS A 208 14.16 -17.15 -5.64
CA CYS A 208 13.23 -16.69 -4.63
C CYS A 208 13.75 -17.02 -3.23
N CYS A 209 13.86 -16.01 -2.37
CA CYS A 209 14.19 -16.21 -0.97
C CYS A 209 12.90 -16.39 -0.17
N VAL A 210 12.65 -17.60 0.34
CA VAL A 210 11.43 -17.91 1.10
C VAL A 210 11.63 -17.65 2.60
N PRO A 211 10.56 -17.47 3.40
CA PRO A 211 10.65 -17.02 4.80
C PRO A 211 11.54 -17.87 5.74
N ASN A 212 11.77 -19.15 5.42
CA ASN A 212 12.68 -20.00 6.19
C ASN A 212 14.17 -19.75 5.89
N GLY A 213 14.50 -18.76 5.06
CA GLY A 213 15.86 -18.39 4.67
C GLY A 213 16.44 -19.22 3.53
N ASN A 214 15.70 -20.20 3.01
CA ASN A 214 16.14 -20.98 1.85
C ASN A 214 15.95 -20.19 0.56
N CYS A 215 16.81 -20.50 -0.42
CA CYS A 215 16.66 -20.03 -1.78
C CYS A 215 16.02 -21.12 -2.65
N VAL A 216 14.91 -20.80 -3.30
CA VAL A 216 14.24 -21.66 -4.28
C VAL A 216 14.52 -21.13 -5.69
N PRO A 217 15.18 -21.90 -6.58
CA PRO A 217 15.48 -21.46 -7.93
C PRO A 217 14.26 -21.56 -8.85
N ASN A 218 14.33 -20.86 -10.00
CA ASN A 218 13.39 -20.96 -11.12
C ASN A 218 11.91 -20.71 -10.76
N LEU A 219 11.65 -19.76 -9.87
CA LEU A 219 10.30 -19.26 -9.61
C LEU A 219 10.05 -17.97 -10.38
N THR A 220 8.85 -17.84 -10.93
CA THR A 220 8.35 -16.55 -11.40
C THR A 220 8.07 -15.63 -10.21
N LEU A 221 7.91 -14.33 -10.46
CA LEU A 221 7.54 -13.37 -9.41
C LEU A 221 6.27 -13.82 -8.66
N SER A 222 5.23 -14.22 -9.40
CA SER A 222 3.96 -14.67 -8.83
C SER A 222 4.11 -15.92 -7.96
N GLN A 223 4.87 -16.91 -8.42
CA GLN A 223 5.16 -18.13 -7.65
C GLN A 223 5.96 -17.83 -6.37
N CYS A 224 6.91 -16.89 -6.44
CA CYS A 224 7.68 -16.48 -5.28
C CYS A 224 6.81 -15.75 -4.23
N GLN A 225 5.95 -14.84 -4.68
CA GLN A 225 5.01 -14.12 -3.82
C GLN A 225 3.98 -15.05 -3.16
N GLN A 226 3.49 -16.07 -3.86
CA GLN A 226 2.60 -17.09 -3.28
C GLN A 226 3.26 -17.86 -2.11
N GLN A 227 4.58 -17.95 -2.09
CA GLN A 227 5.34 -18.56 -1.00
C GLN A 227 5.74 -17.55 0.09
N GLY A 228 5.25 -16.30 0.00
CA GLY A 228 5.65 -15.20 0.89
C GLY A 228 7.12 -14.82 0.76
N GLY A 229 7.75 -15.17 -0.36
CA GLY A 229 9.19 -14.99 -0.58
C GLY A 229 9.55 -13.66 -1.24
N LEU A 230 10.82 -13.30 -1.13
CA LEU A 230 11.44 -12.17 -1.81
C LEU A 230 12.05 -12.64 -3.14
N TRP A 231 11.47 -12.19 -4.25
CA TRP A 231 11.97 -12.51 -5.59
C TRP A 231 13.22 -11.69 -5.92
N LYS A 232 14.25 -12.33 -6.45
CA LYS A 232 15.57 -11.72 -6.69
C LYS A 232 15.74 -11.16 -8.11
N GLY A 233 14.68 -11.22 -8.93
CA GLY A 233 14.70 -10.74 -10.31
C GLY A 233 14.85 -11.87 -11.34
N PRO A 234 14.62 -11.57 -12.63
CA PRO A 234 14.67 -12.56 -13.70
C PRO A 234 16.10 -13.08 -13.88
N ASN A 235 16.25 -14.37 -14.21
CA ASN A 235 17.54 -15.05 -14.41
C ASN A 235 18.49 -15.02 -13.19
N SER A 236 18.03 -14.55 -12.04
CA SER A 236 18.81 -14.62 -10.79
C SER A 236 18.94 -16.08 -10.34
N THR A 237 20.06 -16.40 -9.68
CA THR A 237 20.38 -17.77 -9.25
C THR A 237 20.50 -17.86 -7.73
N CYS A 238 20.25 -19.05 -7.20
CA CYS A 238 20.44 -19.35 -5.79
C CYS A 238 21.91 -19.58 -5.47
N THR A 239 22.65 -18.49 -5.25
CA THR A 239 23.99 -18.54 -4.66
C THR A 239 23.90 -18.76 -3.14
N THR A 240 25.00 -19.18 -2.52
CA THR A 240 25.08 -19.41 -1.06
C THR A 240 24.75 -18.19 -0.22
N SER A 241 24.87 -16.98 -0.79
CA SER A 241 24.54 -15.71 -0.14
C SER A 241 23.32 -15.00 -0.71
N ALA A 242 22.59 -15.62 -1.66
CA ALA A 242 21.47 -14.99 -2.36
C ALA A 242 20.36 -14.50 -1.41
N CYS A 243 20.19 -15.23 -0.30
CA CYS A 243 19.20 -14.98 0.74
C CYS A 243 19.82 -14.62 2.09
N ASN A 244 21.06 -14.12 2.09
CA ASN A 244 21.58 -13.48 3.28
C ASN A 244 20.74 -12.23 3.60
N GLN A 245 20.61 -11.97 4.89
CA GLN A 245 19.89 -10.84 5.45
C GLN A 245 20.74 -10.23 6.55
N ALA A 246 20.43 -8.99 6.95
CA ALA A 246 21.12 -8.37 8.06
C ALA A 246 20.91 -9.19 9.34
N CYS A 247 22.02 -9.54 9.99
CA CYS A 247 22.04 -10.20 11.29
C CYS A 247 22.71 -9.28 12.31
N CYS A 248 21.92 -8.81 13.28
CA CYS A 248 22.38 -7.88 14.30
C CYS A 248 22.94 -8.61 15.52
N PHE A 249 24.07 -8.15 16.04
CA PHE A 249 24.74 -8.65 17.22
C PHE A 249 24.96 -7.51 18.20
N GLN A 250 24.60 -7.71 19.47
CA GLN A 250 24.91 -6.71 20.49
C GLN A 250 26.43 -6.56 20.67
N PRO A 251 26.92 -5.35 21.00
CA PRO A 251 26.14 -4.12 21.19
C PRO A 251 25.76 -3.40 19.89
N SER A 252 26.50 -3.56 18.79
CA SER A 252 26.27 -2.81 17.53
C SER A 252 26.71 -3.51 16.24
N GLY A 253 27.10 -4.79 16.30
CA GLY A 253 27.60 -5.54 15.15
C GLY A 253 26.50 -5.90 14.14
N CYS A 254 26.83 -5.90 12.85
CA CYS A 254 25.98 -6.41 11.78
C CYS A 254 26.79 -7.26 10.80
N VAL A 255 26.31 -8.46 10.48
CA VAL A 255 26.87 -9.29 9.40
C VAL A 255 25.75 -9.85 8.54
N ASP A 256 25.89 -9.80 7.22
CA ASP A 256 24.92 -10.41 6.30
C ASP A 256 25.06 -11.93 6.30
N LEU A 257 24.12 -12.61 6.95
CA LEU A 257 24.13 -14.06 7.15
C LEU A 257 22.80 -14.68 6.67
N SER A 258 22.83 -15.97 6.34
CA SER A 258 21.60 -16.73 6.18
C SER A 258 20.83 -16.77 7.51
N LEU A 259 19.51 -16.98 7.46
CA LEU A 259 18.68 -17.07 8.67
C LEU A 259 19.22 -18.11 9.66
N SER A 260 19.61 -19.30 9.17
CA SER A 260 20.16 -20.36 10.01
C SER A 260 21.48 -19.96 10.68
N ASN A 261 22.40 -19.34 9.94
CA ASN A 261 23.69 -18.93 10.49
C ASN A 261 23.54 -17.78 11.49
N CYS A 262 22.61 -16.85 11.22
CA CYS A 262 22.31 -15.74 12.13
C CYS A 262 21.81 -16.27 13.49
N ASN A 263 20.79 -17.13 13.47
CA ASN A 263 20.25 -17.74 14.68
C ASN A 263 21.29 -18.63 15.38
N GLY A 264 22.05 -19.42 14.62
CA GLY A 264 23.08 -20.31 15.17
C GLY A 264 24.24 -19.56 15.83
N ALA A 265 24.54 -18.35 15.36
CA ALA A 265 25.53 -17.46 15.98
C ALA A 265 24.97 -16.64 17.16
N GLY A 266 23.68 -16.78 17.50
CA GLY A 266 23.03 -16.01 18.56
C GLY A 266 22.71 -14.56 18.17
N GLY A 267 22.66 -14.24 16.88
CA GLY A 267 22.28 -12.92 16.38
C GLY A 267 20.77 -12.76 16.18
N PHE A 268 20.37 -11.52 15.90
CA PHE A 268 18.98 -11.13 15.68
C PHE A 268 18.74 -10.84 14.19
N PRO A 269 18.03 -11.73 13.47
CA PRO A 269 17.74 -11.54 12.05
C PRO A 269 16.77 -10.36 11.84
N GLN A 270 17.05 -9.52 10.84
CA GLN A 270 16.24 -8.33 10.55
C GLN A 270 15.19 -8.56 9.47
N GLY A 271 15.14 -9.77 8.91
CA GLY A 271 14.16 -10.19 7.91
C GLY A 271 14.66 -10.13 6.47
N LEU A 272 13.95 -10.80 5.56
CA LEU A 272 14.35 -10.93 4.16
C LEU A 272 14.41 -9.56 3.46
N GLY A 273 15.45 -9.37 2.65
CA GLY A 273 15.67 -8.14 1.89
C GLY A 273 16.42 -7.04 2.64
N THR A 274 16.68 -7.24 3.94
CA THR A 274 17.57 -6.38 4.71
C THR A 274 19.03 -6.69 4.39
N THR A 275 19.90 -5.68 4.49
CA THR A 275 21.36 -5.84 4.40
C THR A 275 22.03 -4.98 5.45
N CYS A 276 23.23 -5.35 5.91
CA CYS A 276 23.98 -4.55 6.87
C CYS A 276 24.43 -3.19 6.32
N ALA A 277 24.39 -2.99 5.01
CA ALA A 277 24.62 -1.69 4.39
C ALA A 277 23.47 -0.70 4.64
N THR A 278 22.24 -1.20 4.83
CA THR A 278 21.04 -0.37 4.98
C THR A 278 20.35 -0.54 6.33
N THR A 279 20.72 -1.55 7.10
CA THR A 279 20.09 -1.87 8.38
C THR A 279 20.92 -1.34 9.52
N ILE A 280 20.30 -0.51 10.34
CA ILE A 280 20.91 0.02 11.56
C ILE A 280 20.56 -0.94 12.69
N CYS A 281 21.56 -1.66 13.18
CA CYS A 281 21.40 -2.52 14.34
C CYS A 281 21.43 -1.68 15.62
N PHE A 282 20.44 -1.90 16.49
CA PHE A 282 20.32 -1.24 17.80
C PHE A 282 20.44 0.29 17.69
N PRO A 283 19.53 0.96 16.95
CA PRO A 283 19.61 2.39 16.75
C PRO A 283 19.52 3.14 18.08
N ASP A 284 20.43 4.08 18.27
CA ASP A 284 20.49 4.98 19.43
C ASP A 284 20.66 6.42 18.96
N GLY A 285 20.15 7.36 19.76
CA GLY A 285 20.22 8.77 19.43
C GLY A 285 19.64 9.67 20.51
N ALA A 286 19.51 10.95 20.19
CA ALA A 286 18.91 11.94 21.05
C ALA A 286 17.38 11.76 21.14
N CYS A 287 16.85 12.01 22.34
CA CYS A 287 15.43 12.00 22.66
C CYS A 287 15.03 13.35 23.24
N CYS A 288 14.10 14.05 22.59
CA CYS A 288 13.53 15.30 23.11
C CYS A 288 12.31 15.00 23.97
N ARG A 289 12.40 15.24 25.27
CA ARG A 289 11.28 15.04 26.20
C ARG A 289 10.31 16.24 26.19
N PRO A 290 9.05 16.05 26.65
CA PRO A 290 8.06 17.13 26.67
C PRO A 290 8.42 18.33 27.56
N ASP A 291 9.27 18.12 28.57
CA ASP A 291 9.79 19.17 29.46
C ASP A 291 10.92 19.99 28.81
N GLY A 292 11.25 19.73 27.54
CA GLY A 292 12.32 20.40 26.80
C GLY A 292 13.70 19.83 27.06
N VAL A 293 13.83 18.81 27.92
CA VAL A 293 15.10 18.13 28.21
C VAL A 293 15.46 17.19 27.06
N CYS A 294 16.70 17.26 26.60
CA CYS A 294 17.25 16.31 25.65
C CYS A 294 18.09 15.23 26.36
N VAL A 295 17.91 13.96 25.97
CA VAL A 295 18.67 12.81 26.47
C VAL A 295 19.37 12.07 25.32
N ASP A 296 20.68 11.88 25.41
CA ASP A 296 21.48 11.15 24.40
C ASP A 296 21.41 9.62 24.57
N GLY A 297 21.84 8.88 23.54
CA GLY A 297 22.07 7.43 23.61
C GLY A 297 20.82 6.60 23.90
N THR A 298 19.65 7.10 23.49
CA THR A 298 18.35 6.49 23.77
C THR A 298 17.83 5.78 22.52
N SER A 299 17.35 4.54 22.67
CA SER A 299 16.66 3.83 21.59
C SER A 299 15.29 4.45 21.27
N PRO A 300 14.71 4.23 20.07
CA PRO A 300 13.39 4.74 19.73
C PRO A 300 12.31 4.38 20.77
N SER A 301 12.31 3.12 21.25
CA SER A 301 11.34 2.65 22.25
C SER A 301 11.57 3.24 23.65
N GLU A 302 12.82 3.42 24.06
CA GLU A 302 13.12 4.08 25.34
C GLU A 302 12.69 5.55 25.29
N CYS A 303 12.87 6.22 24.15
CA CYS A 303 12.44 7.59 23.98
C CYS A 303 10.92 7.75 24.07
N GLU A 304 10.17 6.83 23.43
CA GLU A 304 8.71 6.78 23.53
C GLU A 304 8.26 6.54 24.99
N ASN A 305 8.91 5.65 25.73
CA ASN A 305 8.62 5.42 27.15
C ASN A 305 8.88 6.65 28.03
N LEU A 306 9.76 7.55 27.61
CA LEU A 306 9.99 8.85 28.26
C LEU A 306 8.97 9.93 27.84
N GLY A 307 7.99 9.57 27.00
CA GLY A 307 7.04 10.49 26.38
C GLY A 307 7.69 11.44 25.37
N GLY A 308 8.91 11.15 24.93
CA GLY A 308 9.72 12.02 24.09
C GLY A 308 9.58 11.74 22.59
N ILE A 309 10.18 12.63 21.80
CA ILE A 309 10.29 12.53 20.35
C ILE A 309 11.73 12.16 19.99
N TRP A 310 11.90 10.99 19.38
CA TRP A 310 13.21 10.49 18.96
C TRP A 310 13.73 11.22 17.73
N GLN A 311 15.02 11.55 17.73
CA GLN A 311 15.61 12.52 16.79
C GLN A 311 16.40 11.89 15.65
N GLY A 312 16.35 10.57 15.53
CA GLY A 312 17.08 9.83 14.52
C GLY A 312 18.34 9.16 15.07
N ASN A 313 18.85 8.20 14.30
CA ASN A 313 20.02 7.43 14.67
C ASN A 313 21.28 8.30 14.67
N ASN A 314 22.18 8.09 15.63
CA ASN A 314 23.40 8.88 15.85
C ASN A 314 23.15 10.39 16.05
N SER A 315 21.92 10.80 16.32
CA SER A 315 21.64 12.19 16.72
C SER A 315 22.20 12.45 18.11
N LEU A 316 22.70 13.67 18.33
CA LEU A 316 23.23 14.11 19.62
C LEU A 316 22.50 15.37 20.07
N CYS A 317 22.23 15.48 21.36
CA CYS A 317 21.50 16.58 21.97
C CYS A 317 22.13 17.94 21.72
N GLN A 318 23.46 18.02 21.62
CA GLN A 318 24.17 19.25 21.26
C GLN A 318 23.84 19.77 19.86
N ASN A 319 23.34 18.91 18.96
CA ASN A 319 23.02 19.21 17.56
C ASN A 319 21.51 19.21 17.29
N VAL A 320 20.70 18.95 18.31
CA VAL A 320 19.24 18.91 18.20
C VAL A 320 18.65 20.07 19.01
N SER A 321 17.73 20.79 18.39
CA SER A 321 16.93 21.79 19.10
C SER A 321 15.64 21.15 19.58
N CYS A 322 15.56 20.83 20.87
CA CYS A 322 14.32 20.35 21.47
C CYS A 322 13.36 21.51 21.73
N PRO A 323 12.10 21.43 21.26
CA PRO A 323 11.08 22.43 21.56
C PRO A 323 10.98 22.68 23.07
N GLN A 324 11.08 23.94 23.48
CA GLN A 324 10.91 24.31 24.89
C GLN A 324 9.42 24.39 25.20
N PRO A 325 8.95 23.82 26.32
CA PRO A 325 7.55 23.87 26.69
C PRO A 325 7.14 25.30 27.10
N ASN A 326 5.88 25.62 26.84
CA ASN A 326 5.23 26.78 27.43
C ASN A 326 4.67 26.41 28.81
N ALA A 327 4.66 27.38 29.72
CA ALA A 327 4.01 27.28 31.01
C ALA A 327 3.58 28.66 31.50
N ALA A 328 2.94 28.72 32.67
CA ALA A 328 2.54 29.99 33.27
C ALA A 328 3.74 30.88 33.63
N CYS A 329 3.70 32.10 33.11
CA CYS A 329 4.57 33.20 33.48
C CYS A 329 3.73 34.30 34.13
N CYS A 330 3.93 34.52 35.43
CA CYS A 330 3.11 35.39 36.25
C CYS A 330 3.78 36.75 36.45
N LEU A 331 3.12 37.81 36.00
CA LEU A 331 3.61 39.18 36.13
C LEU A 331 3.21 39.78 37.49
N ALA A 332 3.90 40.85 37.89
CA ALA A 332 3.66 41.54 39.17
C ALA A 332 2.23 42.12 39.32
N ASN A 333 1.48 42.28 38.22
CA ASN A 333 0.09 42.71 38.22
C ASN A 333 -0.92 41.55 38.14
N ASN A 334 -0.50 40.33 38.47
CA ASN A 334 -1.28 39.09 38.41
C ASN A 334 -1.70 38.66 37.00
N PHE A 335 -1.16 39.30 35.95
CA PHE A 335 -1.39 38.86 34.57
C PHE A 335 -0.58 37.60 34.26
N CYS A 336 -1.20 36.63 33.58
CA CYS A 336 -0.56 35.37 33.20
C CYS A 336 -0.28 35.30 31.70
N LEU A 337 0.93 34.90 31.33
CA LEU A 337 1.34 34.60 29.96
C LEU A 337 1.72 33.12 29.84
N PHE A 338 1.22 32.42 28.81
CA PHE A 338 1.60 31.04 28.50
C PHE A 338 2.74 31.02 27.48
N ILE A 339 3.96 31.22 27.96
CA ILE A 339 5.17 31.44 27.14
C ILE A 339 6.29 30.49 27.60
N THR A 340 7.45 30.51 26.96
CA THR A 340 8.61 29.69 27.38
C THR A 340 9.33 30.30 28.59
N GLN A 341 10.14 29.49 29.29
CA GLN A 341 10.95 29.97 30.42
C GLN A 341 11.88 31.13 30.01
N ALA A 342 12.48 31.05 28.82
CA ALA A 342 13.40 32.06 28.32
C ALA A 342 12.71 33.40 28.09
N GLU A 343 11.52 33.40 27.50
CA GLU A 343 10.69 34.59 27.28
C GLU A 343 10.21 35.18 28.61
N CYS A 344 9.77 34.33 29.54
CA CYS A 344 9.35 34.77 30.88
C CYS A 344 10.49 35.48 31.62
N GLY A 345 11.71 34.96 31.52
CA GLY A 345 12.90 35.57 32.12
C GLY A 345 13.28 36.94 31.53
N GLN A 346 12.76 37.33 30.36
CA GLN A 346 12.98 38.66 29.79
C GLN A 346 12.03 39.72 30.35
N ILE A 347 10.98 39.32 31.08
CA ILE A 347 9.98 40.25 31.61
C ILE A 347 10.37 40.65 33.04
N PRO A 348 10.63 41.94 33.31
CA PRO A 348 10.99 42.39 34.65
C PRO A 348 9.92 42.05 35.68
N ASN A 349 10.33 41.47 36.82
CA ASN A 349 9.45 41.05 37.92
C ASN A 349 8.41 39.98 37.55
N ALA A 350 8.61 39.23 36.46
CA ALA A 350 7.80 38.05 36.16
C ALA A 350 8.36 36.80 36.86
N SER A 351 7.48 35.85 37.18
CA SER A 351 7.79 34.59 37.85
C SER A 351 7.35 33.41 36.98
N TRP A 352 8.32 32.57 36.60
CA TRP A 352 8.06 31.31 35.92
C TRP A 352 7.53 30.25 36.88
N LYS A 353 6.41 29.60 36.53
CA LYS A 353 5.75 28.58 37.37
C LYS A 353 6.09 27.14 37.01
N GLY A 354 6.81 26.92 35.90
CA GLY A 354 7.28 25.59 35.48
C GLY A 354 6.24 24.80 34.71
N TYR A 355 6.69 24.02 33.72
CA TYR A 355 5.83 23.05 33.03
C TYR A 355 5.38 21.96 34.04
N PRO A 356 4.11 21.52 34.03
CA PRO A 356 3.07 21.76 33.03
C PRO A 356 2.03 22.85 33.40
N THR A 357 2.37 23.83 34.23
CA THR A 357 1.40 24.88 34.64
C THR A 357 0.90 25.71 33.45
N ASP A 358 -0.34 26.19 33.51
CA ASP A 358 -0.95 27.03 32.47
C ASP A 358 -1.61 28.29 33.06
N CYS A 359 -2.25 29.09 32.21
CA CYS A 359 -2.96 30.31 32.61
C CYS A 359 -4.47 30.09 32.81
N SER A 360 -4.90 28.89 33.16
CA SER A 360 -6.30 28.61 33.47
C SER A 360 -6.73 29.35 34.75
N ASP A 361 -7.94 29.89 34.73
CA ASP A 361 -8.63 30.50 35.85
C ASP A 361 -9.84 29.62 36.18
N GLY A 362 -9.62 28.61 37.04
CA GLY A 362 -10.64 27.63 37.39
C GLY A 362 -11.73 28.20 38.30
N ASN A 363 -11.43 29.27 39.04
CA ASN A 363 -12.34 29.86 40.03
C ASN A 363 -13.13 31.09 39.49
N GLY A 364 -12.72 31.63 38.33
CA GLY A 364 -13.39 32.71 37.62
C GLY A 364 -13.17 34.11 38.20
N ASP A 365 -12.14 34.30 39.03
CA ASP A 365 -11.85 35.59 39.66
C ASP A 365 -11.00 36.54 38.79
N SER A 366 -10.77 36.16 37.54
CA SER A 366 -9.98 36.86 36.53
C SER A 366 -8.47 36.89 36.78
N ILE A 367 -7.97 36.02 37.66
CA ILE A 367 -6.55 35.76 37.84
C ILE A 367 -6.29 34.27 37.58
N ALA A 368 -5.30 33.93 36.76
CA ALA A 368 -4.95 32.53 36.54
C ALA A 368 -4.51 31.86 37.86
N ASP A 369 -4.98 30.64 38.13
CA ASP A 369 -4.72 29.91 39.38
C ASP A 369 -3.21 29.80 39.69
N ALA A 370 -2.40 29.57 38.64
CA ALA A 370 -0.94 29.49 38.75
C ALA A 370 -0.27 30.82 39.19
N CYS A 371 -0.94 31.94 38.99
CA CYS A 371 -0.47 33.30 39.30
C CYS A 371 -1.07 33.90 40.56
N GLN A 372 -1.97 33.16 41.21
CA GLN A 372 -2.49 33.53 42.49
C GLN A 372 -1.59 33.01 43.61
N ASN A 373 -1.52 33.79 44.68
CA ASN A 373 -1.26 33.19 45.98
C ASN A 373 -2.63 32.84 46.55
N LEU A 374 -3.16 31.66 46.18
CA LEU A 374 -4.48 31.22 46.62
C LEU A 374 -4.57 31.08 48.15
N CYS A 375 -3.43 31.02 48.85
CA CYS A 375 -3.35 31.01 50.31
C CYS A 375 -3.29 32.41 50.95
N ALA A 376 -3.30 33.48 50.17
CA ALA A 376 -3.26 34.84 50.70
C ALA A 376 -4.58 35.18 51.42
N GLY A 377 -4.49 35.46 52.73
CA GLY A 377 -5.64 35.83 53.56
C GLY A 377 -6.38 34.64 54.20
N VAL A 378 -5.99 33.41 53.86
CA VAL A 378 -6.47 32.20 54.55
C VAL A 378 -5.76 32.09 55.91
N LEU A 379 -6.54 31.93 56.98
CA LEU A 379 -6.00 31.70 58.31
C LEU A 379 -5.67 30.20 58.46
N LYS A 380 -4.39 29.89 58.69
CA LYS A 380 -3.97 28.51 58.99
C LYS A 380 -4.74 27.97 60.18
N GLY A 381 -5.29 26.76 60.03
CA GLY A 381 -6.10 26.06 61.02
C GLY A 381 -7.54 26.55 61.20
N ASP A 382 -8.01 27.52 60.41
CA ASP A 382 -9.44 27.89 60.33
C ASP A 382 -10.06 27.15 59.15
N MET A 383 -10.65 25.99 59.43
CA MET A 383 -11.10 25.03 58.42
C MET A 383 -12.59 25.16 58.10
N ASN A 384 -13.35 25.86 58.95
CA ASN A 384 -14.75 26.17 58.70
C ASN A 384 -14.96 27.63 58.24
N PHE A 385 -13.88 28.41 58.16
CA PHE A 385 -13.82 29.81 57.72
C PHE A 385 -14.65 30.78 58.58
N ASP A 386 -14.79 30.47 59.88
CA ASP A 386 -15.51 31.31 60.83
C ASP A 386 -14.63 32.37 61.52
N THR A 387 -13.36 32.47 61.10
CA THR A 387 -12.29 33.34 61.63
C THR A 387 -11.75 32.96 63.00
N LEU A 388 -12.30 31.90 63.62
CA LEU A 388 -11.82 31.34 64.86
C LEU A 388 -11.05 30.05 64.57
N ARG A 389 -10.14 29.69 65.49
CA ARG A 389 -9.36 28.45 65.41
C ARG A 389 -9.62 27.66 66.67
N ASN A 390 -10.64 26.80 66.62
CA ASN A 390 -11.22 26.11 67.75
C ASN A 390 -11.69 24.69 67.37
N GLY A 391 -12.38 24.00 68.28
CA GLY A 391 -12.83 22.62 68.04
C GLY A 391 -13.73 22.43 66.81
N GLY A 392 -14.35 23.50 66.30
CA GLY A 392 -15.16 23.51 65.08
C GLY A 392 -14.36 23.27 63.80
N ASP A 393 -13.04 23.48 63.82
CA ASP A 393 -12.16 23.29 62.65
C ASP A 393 -11.72 21.85 62.44
N ILE A 394 -11.88 21.00 63.46
CA ILE A 394 -11.39 19.62 63.46
C ILE A 394 -12.02 18.80 62.32
N SER A 395 -13.33 18.95 62.09
CA SER A 395 -14.01 18.19 61.03
C SER A 395 -13.51 18.58 59.65
N GLY A 396 -13.33 19.87 59.39
CA GLY A 396 -12.82 20.36 58.11
C GLY A 396 -11.38 19.91 57.85
N TYR A 397 -10.52 19.92 58.87
CA TYR A 397 -9.15 19.40 58.75
C TYR A 397 -9.12 17.90 58.43
N VAL A 398 -9.97 17.11 59.10
CA VAL A 398 -10.06 15.66 58.86
C VAL A 398 -10.58 15.35 57.47
N GLU A 399 -11.56 16.12 56.97
CA GLU A 399 -12.07 15.96 55.60
C GLU A 399 -10.98 16.25 54.56
N GLU A 400 -10.27 17.37 54.70
CA GLU A 400 -9.16 17.75 53.81
C GLU A 400 -8.00 16.73 53.88
N TRP A 401 -7.72 16.15 55.05
CA TRP A 401 -6.73 15.09 55.19
C TRP A 401 -7.11 13.79 54.46
N LEU A 402 -8.39 13.42 54.53
CA LEU A 402 -8.88 12.18 53.91
C LEU A 402 -9.09 12.33 52.40
N ASN A 403 -9.48 13.53 51.95
CA ASN A 403 -9.70 13.86 50.54
C ASN A 403 -9.05 15.20 50.21
N PRO A 404 -7.72 15.25 49.98
CA PRO A 404 -7.03 16.50 49.72
C PRO A 404 -7.60 17.20 48.49
N SER A 405 -7.97 18.46 48.69
CA SER A 405 -8.39 19.37 47.64
C SER A 405 -7.18 19.76 46.78
N ALA A 406 -7.44 20.41 45.64
CA ALA A 406 -6.36 20.90 44.79
C ALA A 406 -5.43 21.85 45.59
N PRO A 407 -4.09 21.75 45.40
CA PRO A 407 -3.14 22.67 46.01
C PRO A 407 -3.55 24.13 45.79
N GLY A 408 -3.55 24.91 46.86
CA GLY A 408 -3.99 26.30 46.82
C GLY A 408 -5.49 26.51 47.12
N SER A 409 -6.34 25.50 47.17
CA SER A 409 -7.72 25.73 47.66
C SER A 409 -7.73 26.33 49.08
N PRO A 410 -8.76 27.11 49.49
CA PRO A 410 -8.80 27.70 50.82
C PRO A 410 -8.64 26.67 51.96
N SER A 411 -9.21 25.47 51.82
CA SER A 411 -9.06 24.40 52.81
C SER A 411 -7.65 23.78 52.79
N ALA A 412 -7.08 23.53 51.60
CA ALA A 412 -5.70 23.05 51.48
C ALA A 412 -4.70 24.06 52.07
N CYS A 413 -4.89 25.36 51.82
CA CYS A 413 -4.06 26.43 52.38
C CYS A 413 -4.22 26.59 53.90
N ALA A 414 -5.43 26.40 54.43
CA ALA A 414 -5.67 26.44 55.87
C ALA A 414 -5.04 25.22 56.55
N ALA A 415 -4.97 24.08 55.86
CA ALA A 415 -4.46 22.82 56.37
C ALA A 415 -2.94 22.62 56.19
N ASP A 416 -2.32 23.24 55.18
CA ASP A 416 -0.88 23.18 54.90
C ASP A 416 -0.11 24.22 55.74
N PHE A 417 0.41 23.75 56.88
CA PHE A 417 1.07 24.64 57.82
C PHE A 417 2.51 24.93 57.43
N ASP A 418 3.23 24.04 56.75
CA ASP A 418 4.63 24.28 56.34
C ASP A 418 4.77 24.89 54.93
N GLY A 419 3.67 24.99 54.18
CA GLY A 419 3.59 25.70 52.90
C GLY A 419 4.25 24.94 51.75
N ASN A 420 4.41 23.62 51.88
CA ASN A 420 5.04 22.78 50.87
C ASN A 420 4.03 22.24 49.82
N ASN A 421 2.76 22.63 49.93
CA ASN A 421 1.61 22.21 49.12
C ASN A 421 1.24 20.72 49.25
N THR A 422 1.64 20.06 50.34
CA THR A 422 1.29 18.67 50.64
C THR A 422 0.90 18.51 52.10
N LEU A 423 -0.18 17.77 52.37
CA LEU A 423 -0.58 17.46 53.74
C LEU A 423 0.17 16.27 54.27
N SER A 424 0.90 16.49 55.36
CA SER A 424 1.71 15.45 55.99
C SER A 424 1.60 15.50 57.51
N SER A 425 2.26 14.56 58.19
CA SER A 425 2.23 14.50 59.66
C SER A 425 2.80 15.76 60.33
N SER A 426 3.64 16.55 59.64
CA SER A 426 4.09 17.85 60.14
C SER A 426 2.91 18.81 60.31
N ASP A 427 2.04 18.89 59.30
CA ASP A 427 0.87 19.77 59.28
C ASP A 427 -0.17 19.36 60.32
N LEU A 428 -0.41 18.06 60.49
CA LEU A 428 -1.33 17.58 61.52
C LEU A 428 -0.84 17.96 62.92
N THR A 429 0.45 17.82 63.16
CA THR A 429 1.06 18.20 64.45
C THR A 429 0.92 19.70 64.70
N ALA A 430 1.15 20.50 63.66
CA ALA A 430 0.99 21.95 63.69
C ALA A 430 -0.47 22.38 63.95
N PHE A 431 -1.42 21.74 63.29
CA PHE A 431 -2.85 21.97 63.46
C PHE A 431 -3.31 21.65 64.89
N VAL A 432 -2.88 20.52 65.45
CA VAL A 432 -3.20 20.17 66.86
C VAL A 432 -2.61 21.21 67.83
N ASN A 433 -1.36 21.64 67.61
CA ASN A 433 -0.74 22.68 68.43
C ASN A 433 -1.46 24.04 68.32
N CYS A 434 -1.91 24.39 67.11
CA CYS A 434 -2.74 25.56 66.83
C CYS A 434 -4.03 25.54 67.65
N LEU A 435 -4.74 24.42 67.70
CA LEU A 435 -5.98 24.26 68.48
C LEU A 435 -5.75 24.35 70.00
N LEU A 436 -4.65 23.76 70.49
CA LEU A 436 -4.36 23.71 71.93
C LEU A 436 -3.85 25.04 72.49
N THR A 437 -3.15 25.83 71.67
CA THR A 437 -2.44 27.03 72.14
C THR A 437 -3.06 28.33 71.60
N GLY A 438 -3.92 28.25 70.58
CA GLY A 438 -4.44 29.40 69.83
C GLY A 438 -3.40 30.06 68.91
N SER A 439 -2.16 29.53 68.89
CA SER A 439 -1.05 30.03 68.09
C SER A 439 -0.80 29.09 66.91
N CYS A 440 -1.14 29.57 65.71
CA CYS A 440 -1.19 28.76 64.49
C CYS A 440 -0.03 29.08 63.55
N VAL A 441 1.12 29.28 64.17
CA VAL A 441 2.42 29.40 63.49
C VAL A 441 2.97 28.01 63.27
N ASN A 442 3.59 27.82 62.10
CA ASN A 442 4.72 26.92 61.97
C ASN A 442 6.01 27.72 62.12
#